data_AF-A0A7X7TZL0-F1
#
_entry.id   AF-A0A7X7TZL0-F1
#
_cell.length_a   1.000
_cell.length_b   1.000
_cell.length_c   1.000
_cell.angle_alpha   90.00
_cell.angle_beta   90.00
_cell.angle_gamma   90.00
#
_symmetry.space_group_name_H-M   'P 1'
#
loop_
_entity.id
_entity.type
_entity.pdbx_description
1 polymer ?
#
loop_
_entity_poly.entity_id
_entity_poly.type
_entity_poly.pdbx_seq_one_letter_code
_entity_poly.pdbx_strand_id
1 'polypeptide(L)'
;LDILTLLGVEHGIIALTKVDAVGAERTAAATQEVRQFVAGTFLQDAPILPISNITGQGFEEFYEALKAMVAGITPKTANGIFRVPVERAFAAKGYGTIVAGIPTCGSIGIGDEVELLPQRKKGRVRSVQVYGRDSTQAMAGQCAAINVPQWDHKDIERGNVVTVSEYFAPRQWYLCEFKLLDCEKGDLKNGARVKFHTGTSETVAGVYLFQEGNLQPGRQCLIQVCLNDPVVAGPRDHFILRSLSPTRTLGGGIIVEAIDRRLKRTHPDVLADIAERAKAVAQPKAFAEYCVKTAESVAADEKQISLRTKTPLKELAPLLAELAAEGRIVPLSAKVYIHADTARRVRGLLLDTVRNFHRQRPESPGVTREQFMIDSAVRKDVFDVLVEQLRSEGKLVERKGCLALPEHREQINNAEQQLLQNVETMFKSHPFDPPGLQEVADKMRITPAQLQRVIRILSEQQRLVRVEQDMYFHAEAVATAREKLVAYIRANGGLESVQFKYVLDTTRKYAIPLLDYFDKIGLTRRMGYTRLLR
;
A
#
# COMPACT_ATOMS: atom_id res chain seq x y z
N LEU A 1 3.65 -38.37 8.94
CA LEU A 1 2.28 -37.86 8.94
C LEU A 1 2.26 -36.38 9.33
N ASP A 2 2.81 -36.03 10.49
CA ASP A 2 2.87 -34.65 10.99
C ASP A 2 3.34 -33.61 9.98
N ILE A 3 4.44 -33.87 9.26
CA ILE A 3 4.94 -32.94 8.23
C ILE A 3 3.90 -32.72 7.13
N LEU A 4 3.20 -33.75 6.66
CA LEU A 4 2.17 -33.60 5.63
C LEU A 4 1.00 -32.75 6.14
N THR A 5 0.57 -32.99 7.38
CA THR A 5 -0.46 -32.18 8.04
C THR A 5 -0.03 -30.72 8.17
N LEU A 6 1.20 -30.45 8.61
CA LEU A 6 1.74 -29.09 8.76
C LEU A 6 1.94 -28.37 7.41
N LEU A 7 2.18 -29.12 6.33
CA LEU A 7 2.24 -28.60 4.96
C LEU A 7 0.85 -28.40 4.32
N GLY A 8 -0.24 -28.67 5.05
CA GLY A 8 -1.60 -28.48 4.56
C GLY A 8 -2.02 -29.52 3.51
N VAL A 9 -1.50 -30.75 3.58
CA VAL A 9 -1.97 -31.83 2.70
C VAL A 9 -3.34 -32.32 3.18
N GLU A 10 -4.32 -32.32 2.28
CA GLU A 10 -5.72 -32.64 2.59
C GLU A 10 -6.16 -33.99 2.03
N HIS A 11 -5.44 -34.52 1.04
CA HIS A 11 -5.82 -35.74 0.33
C HIS A 11 -4.65 -36.72 0.25
N GLY A 12 -4.96 -38.01 0.31
CA GLY A 12 -3.99 -39.06 0.07
C GLY A 12 -4.60 -40.45 0.09
N ILE A 13 -3.82 -41.43 -0.34
CA ILE A 13 -4.10 -42.86 -0.28
C ILE A 13 -2.93 -43.56 0.42
N ILE A 14 -3.20 -44.69 1.08
CA ILE A 14 -2.19 -45.41 1.84
C ILE A 14 -1.87 -46.71 1.12
N ALA A 15 -0.65 -46.84 0.61
CA ALA A 15 -0.16 -48.11 0.04
C ALA A 15 0.49 -48.96 1.14
N LEU A 16 -0.11 -50.12 1.46
CA LEU A 16 0.46 -51.10 2.39
C LEU A 16 1.31 -52.10 1.60
N THR A 17 2.60 -51.80 1.46
CA THR A 17 3.52 -52.57 0.62
C THR A 17 4.00 -53.89 1.25
N LYS A 18 4.61 -54.76 0.43
CA LYS A 18 5.27 -56.02 0.83
C LYS A 18 4.33 -57.12 1.32
N VAL A 19 3.11 -57.15 0.80
CA VAL A 19 2.15 -58.23 1.12
C VAL A 19 2.60 -59.61 0.64
N ASP A 20 3.56 -59.67 -0.29
CA ASP A 20 4.22 -60.92 -0.73
C ASP A 20 5.12 -61.55 0.35
N ALA A 21 5.61 -60.76 1.30
CA ALA A 21 6.54 -61.22 2.34
C ALA A 21 5.83 -61.75 3.59
N VAL A 22 4.51 -61.62 3.68
CA VAL A 22 3.72 -61.94 4.88
C VAL A 22 2.40 -62.61 4.53
N GLY A 23 1.85 -63.40 5.46
CA GLY A 23 0.53 -64.02 5.29
C GLY A 23 -0.62 -63.01 5.41
N ALA A 24 -1.81 -63.42 4.95
CA ALA A 24 -3.02 -62.59 4.95
C ALA A 24 -3.41 -62.05 6.33
N GLU A 25 -3.23 -62.85 7.39
CA GLU A 25 -3.49 -62.42 8.78
C GLU A 25 -2.62 -61.22 9.19
N ARG A 26 -1.32 -61.24 8.83
CA ARG A 26 -0.42 -60.13 9.16
C ARG A 26 -0.77 -58.88 8.35
N THR A 27 -1.19 -59.03 7.10
CA THR A 27 -1.67 -57.93 6.26
C THR A 27 -2.93 -57.27 6.85
N ALA A 28 -3.88 -58.08 7.32
CA ALA A 28 -5.11 -57.59 7.98
C ALA A 28 -4.77 -56.86 9.30
N ALA A 29 -3.90 -57.45 10.13
CA ALA A 29 -3.44 -56.82 11.37
C ALA A 29 -2.74 -55.47 11.10
N ALA A 30 -1.81 -55.43 10.15
CA ALA A 30 -1.12 -54.20 9.76
C ALA A 30 -2.08 -53.14 9.20
N THR A 31 -3.11 -53.55 8.45
CA THR A 31 -4.15 -52.65 7.96
C THR A 31 -4.90 -51.98 9.11
N GLN A 32 -5.25 -52.75 10.15
CA GLN A 32 -5.92 -52.23 11.33
C GLN A 32 -5.00 -51.32 12.18
N GLU A 33 -3.73 -51.69 12.36
CA GLU A 33 -2.71 -50.87 13.02
C GLU A 33 -2.58 -49.51 12.32
N VAL A 34 -2.50 -49.50 10.99
CA VAL A 34 -2.43 -48.27 10.18
C VAL A 34 -3.71 -47.46 10.33
N ARG A 35 -4.89 -48.09 10.28
CA ARG A 35 -6.18 -47.41 10.45
C ARG A 35 -6.26 -46.66 11.79
N GLN A 36 -5.81 -47.29 12.86
CA GLN A 36 -5.72 -46.66 14.18
C GLN A 36 -4.70 -45.52 14.21
N PHE A 37 -3.54 -45.71 13.57
CA PHE A 37 -2.49 -44.69 13.52
C PHE A 37 -2.91 -43.40 12.79
N VAL A 38 -3.70 -43.51 11.73
CA VAL A 38 -4.16 -42.35 10.94
C VAL A 38 -5.45 -41.72 11.48
N ALA A 39 -6.07 -42.28 12.51
CA ALA A 39 -7.29 -41.76 13.11
C ALA A 39 -7.07 -40.31 13.61
N GLY A 40 -8.01 -39.42 13.28
CA GLY A 40 -7.92 -37.99 13.61
C GLY A 40 -6.99 -37.18 12.72
N THR A 41 -6.48 -37.75 11.63
CA THR A 41 -5.67 -37.05 10.62
C THR A 41 -6.42 -36.93 9.29
N PHE A 42 -5.88 -36.16 8.34
CA PHE A 42 -6.47 -36.03 7.00
C PHE A 42 -6.56 -37.37 6.23
N LEU A 43 -5.89 -38.43 6.71
CA LEU A 43 -5.93 -39.77 6.14
C LEU A 43 -6.85 -40.74 6.88
N GLN A 44 -7.64 -40.29 7.87
CA GLN A 44 -8.48 -41.17 8.69
C GLN A 44 -9.43 -42.04 7.82
N ASP A 45 -9.98 -41.44 6.77
CA ASP A 45 -10.94 -42.04 5.83
C ASP A 45 -10.27 -42.50 4.52
N ALA A 46 -8.93 -42.39 4.43
CA ALA A 46 -8.21 -42.75 3.22
C ALA A 46 -8.25 -44.27 2.97
N PRO A 47 -8.31 -44.70 1.70
CA PRO A 47 -8.20 -46.12 1.38
C PRO A 47 -6.81 -46.64 1.77
N ILE A 48 -6.78 -47.80 2.43
CA ILE A 48 -5.56 -48.56 2.71
C ILE A 48 -5.53 -49.72 1.73
N LEU A 49 -4.53 -49.72 0.85
CA LEU A 49 -4.46 -50.56 -0.35
C LEU A 49 -3.25 -51.48 -0.21
N PRO A 50 -3.45 -52.77 0.12
CA PRO A 50 -2.37 -53.74 0.21
C PRO A 50 -1.80 -54.05 -1.17
N ILE A 51 -0.49 -53.84 -1.37
CA ILE A 51 0.18 -54.03 -2.65
C ILE A 51 1.50 -54.79 -2.54
N SER A 52 1.87 -55.49 -3.60
CA SER A 52 3.21 -56.07 -3.76
C SER A 52 3.89 -55.53 -5.01
N ASN A 53 5.00 -54.82 -4.81
CA ASN A 53 5.83 -54.32 -5.91
C ASN A 53 6.55 -55.44 -6.69
N ILE A 54 6.56 -56.67 -6.16
CA ILE A 54 7.23 -57.83 -6.78
C ILE A 54 6.23 -58.62 -7.63
N THR A 55 5.06 -58.95 -7.07
CA THR A 55 4.06 -59.79 -7.75
C THR A 55 3.08 -58.97 -8.60
N GLY A 56 2.98 -57.66 -8.36
CA GLY A 56 1.97 -56.80 -8.99
C GLY A 56 0.59 -56.90 -8.33
N GLN A 57 0.44 -57.67 -7.26
CA GLN A 57 -0.82 -57.78 -6.52
C GLN A 57 -1.28 -56.40 -6.01
N GLY A 58 -2.58 -56.13 -6.16
CA GLY A 58 -3.24 -54.92 -5.63
C GLY A 58 -3.06 -53.65 -6.47
N PHE A 59 -2.30 -53.69 -7.57
CA PHE A 59 -2.05 -52.50 -8.40
C PHE A 59 -3.31 -51.97 -9.11
N GLU A 60 -4.20 -52.85 -9.58
CA GLU A 60 -5.44 -52.43 -10.25
C GLU A 60 -6.31 -51.60 -9.31
N GLU A 61 -6.61 -52.13 -8.12
CA GLU A 61 -7.34 -51.42 -7.06
C GLU A 61 -6.64 -50.13 -6.65
N PHE A 62 -5.30 -50.14 -6.57
CA PHE A 62 -4.50 -48.95 -6.30
C PHE A 62 -4.69 -47.86 -7.36
N TYR A 63 -4.64 -48.21 -8.64
CA TYR A 63 -4.82 -47.25 -9.72
C TYR A 63 -6.25 -46.71 -9.78
N GLU A 64 -7.26 -47.54 -9.56
CA GLU A 64 -8.65 -47.07 -9.52
C GLU A 64 -8.89 -46.12 -8.34
N ALA A 65 -8.37 -46.43 -7.15
CA ALA A 65 -8.44 -45.52 -6.01
C ALA A 65 -7.69 -44.20 -6.26
N LEU A 66 -6.52 -44.27 -6.91
CA LEU A 66 -5.75 -43.09 -7.29
C LEU A 66 -6.52 -42.22 -8.30
N LYS A 67 -7.13 -42.81 -9.33
CA LYS A 67 -7.97 -42.09 -10.31
C LYS A 67 -9.16 -41.43 -9.63
N ALA A 68 -9.86 -42.15 -8.76
CA ALA A 68 -11.01 -41.62 -8.03
C ALA A 68 -10.61 -40.45 -7.12
N MET A 69 -9.49 -40.56 -6.40
CA MET A 69 -8.95 -39.47 -5.58
C MET A 69 -8.61 -38.25 -6.45
N VAL A 70 -7.87 -38.43 -7.55
CA VAL A 70 -7.49 -37.33 -8.44
C VAL A 70 -8.70 -36.65 -9.06
N ALA A 71 -9.73 -37.41 -9.45
CA ALA A 71 -10.98 -36.87 -9.99
C ALA A 71 -11.78 -36.05 -8.96
N GLY A 72 -11.63 -36.34 -7.66
CA GLY A 72 -12.27 -35.59 -6.58
C GLY A 72 -11.52 -34.32 -6.13
N ILE A 73 -10.28 -34.11 -6.59
CA ILE A 73 -9.47 -32.96 -6.19
C ILE A 73 -9.78 -31.75 -7.07
N THR A 74 -10.09 -30.61 -6.44
CA THR A 74 -10.18 -29.33 -7.14
C THR A 74 -8.77 -28.88 -7.55
N PRO A 75 -8.47 -28.66 -8.85
CA PRO A 75 -7.14 -28.24 -9.28
C PRO A 75 -6.73 -26.90 -8.67
N LYS A 76 -5.45 -26.79 -8.31
CA LYS A 76 -4.88 -25.50 -7.90
C LYS A 76 -4.94 -24.51 -9.06
N THR A 77 -5.43 -23.30 -8.81
CA THR A 77 -5.37 -22.21 -9.79
C THR A 77 -3.94 -21.76 -10.01
N ALA A 78 -3.57 -21.40 -11.24
CA ALA A 78 -2.28 -20.78 -11.56
C ALA A 78 -2.26 -19.25 -11.29
N ASN A 79 -3.14 -18.79 -10.41
CA ASN A 79 -3.23 -17.40 -9.99
C ASN A 79 -2.04 -17.03 -9.09
N GLY A 80 -1.85 -15.73 -8.91
CA GLY A 80 -0.79 -15.18 -8.07
C GLY A 80 0.55 -14.99 -8.81
N ILE A 81 1.57 -14.62 -8.05
CA ILE A 81 2.88 -14.24 -8.60
C ILE A 81 3.75 -15.48 -8.84
N PHE A 82 4.25 -15.61 -10.08
CA PHE A 82 5.07 -16.76 -10.46
C PHE A 82 6.28 -16.94 -9.56
N ARG A 83 6.43 -18.13 -9.00
CA ARG A 83 7.57 -18.47 -8.15
C ARG A 83 7.84 -19.97 -8.10
N VAL A 84 9.07 -20.37 -8.40
CA VAL A 84 9.55 -21.74 -8.29
C VAL A 84 10.76 -21.83 -7.36
N PRO A 85 10.64 -22.50 -6.21
CA PRO A 85 11.78 -22.94 -5.43
C PRO A 85 12.62 -23.92 -6.25
N VAL A 86 13.91 -23.64 -6.39
CA VAL A 86 14.82 -24.46 -7.18
C VAL A 86 15.11 -25.76 -6.45
N GLU A 87 14.87 -26.87 -7.13
CA GLU A 87 15.25 -28.20 -6.65
C GLU A 87 16.65 -28.57 -7.13
N ARG A 88 16.93 -28.30 -8.42
CA ARG A 88 18.22 -28.53 -9.07
C ARG A 88 18.41 -27.62 -10.27
N ALA A 89 19.66 -27.37 -10.63
CA ALA A 89 20.05 -26.69 -11.85
C ALA A 89 21.14 -27.48 -12.59
N PHE A 90 21.09 -27.48 -13.91
CA PHE A 90 22.06 -28.18 -14.75
C PHE A 90 22.16 -27.54 -16.13
N ALA A 91 23.27 -27.73 -16.82
CA ALA A 91 23.42 -27.31 -18.21
C ALA A 91 23.06 -28.45 -19.16
N ALA A 92 22.30 -28.16 -20.22
CA ALA A 92 22.03 -29.09 -21.31
C ALA A 92 22.64 -28.58 -22.62
N LYS A 93 23.28 -29.49 -23.38
CA LYS A 93 23.98 -29.16 -24.63
C LYS A 93 23.01 -28.51 -25.63
N GLY A 94 23.33 -27.30 -26.09
CA GLY A 94 22.51 -26.51 -27.02
C GLY A 94 21.40 -25.67 -26.37
N TYR A 95 21.02 -25.98 -25.13
CA TYR A 95 19.96 -25.27 -24.41
C TYR A 95 20.52 -24.20 -23.46
N GLY A 96 21.65 -24.48 -22.80
CA GLY A 96 22.22 -23.63 -21.75
C GLY A 96 21.78 -24.09 -20.36
N THR A 97 21.68 -23.15 -19.43
CA THR A 97 21.28 -23.42 -18.03
C THR A 97 19.78 -23.71 -17.92
N ILE A 98 19.45 -24.84 -17.31
CA ILE A 98 18.09 -25.28 -17.01
C ILE A 98 17.93 -25.35 -15.50
N VAL A 99 16.86 -24.74 -15.00
CA VAL A 99 16.45 -24.79 -13.60
C VAL A 99 15.20 -25.66 -13.50
N ALA A 100 15.22 -26.65 -12.62
CA ALA A 100 14.08 -27.54 -12.39
C ALA A 100 13.50 -27.37 -10.98
N GLY A 101 12.17 -27.44 -10.90
CA GLY A 101 11.42 -27.37 -9.66
C GLY A 101 9.91 -27.38 -9.91
N ILE A 102 9.13 -27.30 -8.83
CA ILE A 102 7.66 -27.24 -8.89
C ILE A 102 7.24 -25.81 -8.59
N PRO A 103 6.66 -25.05 -9.55
CA PRO A 103 6.16 -23.72 -9.27
C PRO A 103 5.09 -23.77 -8.18
N THR A 104 5.24 -22.90 -7.20
CA THR A 104 4.34 -22.81 -6.04
C THR A 104 3.11 -21.95 -6.33
N CYS A 105 3.26 -20.99 -7.24
CA CYS A 105 2.26 -19.97 -7.54
C CYS A 105 2.51 -19.44 -8.97
N GLY A 106 1.47 -18.85 -9.58
CA GLY A 106 1.53 -18.21 -10.88
C GLY A 106 1.82 -19.14 -12.07
N SER A 107 2.10 -18.52 -13.20
CA SER A 107 2.56 -19.17 -14.43
C SER A 107 3.63 -18.33 -15.12
N ILE A 108 4.48 -18.98 -15.91
CA ILE A 108 5.50 -18.31 -16.74
C ILE A 108 5.49 -18.93 -18.14
N GLY A 109 5.63 -18.09 -19.16
CA GLY A 109 5.73 -18.48 -20.56
C GLY A 109 7.12 -18.29 -21.14
N ILE A 110 7.31 -18.82 -22.35
CA ILE A 110 8.50 -18.54 -23.15
C ILE A 110 8.56 -17.03 -23.47
N GLY A 111 9.72 -16.42 -23.28
CA GLY A 111 9.97 -15.01 -23.53
C GLY A 111 9.80 -14.11 -22.30
N ASP A 112 9.19 -14.60 -21.22
CA ASP A 112 9.00 -13.83 -19.99
C ASP A 112 10.33 -13.58 -19.27
N GLU A 113 10.40 -12.43 -18.59
CA GLU A 113 11.54 -12.05 -17.75
C GLU A 113 11.42 -12.66 -16.37
N VAL A 114 12.55 -13.21 -15.90
CA VAL A 114 12.66 -13.86 -14.59
C VAL A 114 13.88 -13.37 -13.86
N GLU A 115 13.84 -13.48 -12.54
CA GLU A 115 14.93 -13.15 -11.63
C GLU A 115 15.24 -14.36 -10.75
N LEU A 116 16.53 -14.68 -10.64
CA LEU A 116 17.05 -15.66 -9.70
C LEU A 116 17.41 -14.97 -8.38
N LEU A 117 16.81 -15.43 -7.29
CA LEU A 117 17.08 -14.97 -5.93
C LEU A 117 17.78 -16.07 -5.11
N PRO A 118 18.69 -15.71 -4.20
CA PRO A 118 19.00 -14.36 -3.70
C PRO A 118 19.95 -13.52 -4.58
N GLN A 119 20.53 -14.09 -5.64
CA GLN A 119 21.61 -13.47 -6.44
C GLN A 119 21.18 -12.24 -7.26
N ARG A 120 19.88 -12.00 -7.43
CA ARG A 120 19.29 -10.93 -8.25
C ARG A 120 19.75 -10.95 -9.71
N LYS A 121 19.98 -12.16 -10.24
CA LYS A 121 20.36 -12.34 -11.65
C LYS A 121 19.10 -12.34 -12.51
N LYS A 122 18.97 -11.35 -13.39
CA LYS A 122 17.90 -11.32 -14.39
C LYS A 122 18.17 -12.31 -15.52
N GLY A 123 17.12 -12.80 -16.14
CA GLY A 123 17.17 -13.74 -17.25
C GLY A 123 15.87 -13.73 -18.02
N ARG A 124 15.83 -14.47 -19.13
CA ARG A 124 14.63 -14.62 -19.95
C ARG A 124 14.40 -16.07 -20.28
N VAL A 125 13.15 -16.52 -20.13
CA VAL A 125 12.78 -17.91 -20.40
C VAL A 125 12.90 -18.19 -21.90
N ARG A 126 13.78 -19.13 -22.28
CA ARG A 126 13.96 -19.53 -23.68
C ARG A 126 13.11 -20.72 -24.08
N SER A 127 12.95 -21.68 -23.19
CA SER A 127 12.14 -22.89 -23.39
C SER A 127 11.66 -23.43 -22.05
N VAL A 128 10.55 -24.16 -22.07
CA VAL A 128 9.95 -24.77 -20.88
C VAL A 128 9.64 -26.23 -21.19
N GLN A 129 9.90 -27.10 -20.23
CA GLN A 129 9.42 -28.49 -20.25
C GLN A 129 8.59 -28.76 -19.00
N VAL A 130 7.49 -29.51 -19.17
CA VAL A 130 6.60 -29.95 -18.10
C VAL A 130 6.52 -31.47 -18.16
N TYR A 131 6.85 -32.15 -17.06
CA TYR A 131 6.97 -33.62 -16.99
C TYR A 131 7.83 -34.23 -18.11
N GLY A 132 8.93 -33.54 -18.47
CA GLY A 132 9.87 -33.97 -19.51
C GLY A 132 9.38 -33.81 -20.96
N ARG A 133 8.25 -33.11 -21.16
CA ARG A 133 7.70 -32.79 -22.49
C ARG A 133 7.78 -31.29 -22.74
N ASP A 134 8.03 -30.89 -23.99
CA ASP A 134 8.05 -29.48 -24.37
C ASP A 134 6.69 -28.82 -24.11
N SER A 135 6.73 -27.60 -23.57
CA SER A 135 5.55 -26.81 -23.23
C SER A 135 5.81 -25.33 -23.54
N THR A 136 4.76 -24.58 -23.82
CA THR A 136 4.83 -23.13 -24.02
C THR A 136 4.84 -22.36 -22.69
N GLN A 137 4.41 -23.01 -21.60
CA GLN A 137 4.28 -22.42 -20.28
C GLN A 137 4.50 -23.45 -19.16
N ALA A 138 4.89 -22.96 -17.98
CA ALA A 138 4.90 -23.71 -16.73
C ALA A 138 3.95 -23.04 -15.73
N MET A 139 3.18 -23.86 -15.02
CA MET A 139 2.14 -23.41 -14.10
C MET A 139 2.36 -23.99 -12.69
N ALA A 140 1.76 -23.35 -11.69
CA ALA A 140 1.73 -23.83 -10.33
C ALA A 140 1.35 -25.34 -10.24
N GLY A 141 2.12 -26.12 -9.49
CA GLY A 141 1.91 -27.55 -9.27
C GLY A 141 2.53 -28.49 -10.32
N GLN A 142 3.06 -27.96 -11.43
CA GLN A 142 3.69 -28.79 -12.47
C GLN A 142 5.16 -29.06 -12.17
N CYS A 143 5.67 -30.24 -12.52
CA CYS A 143 7.12 -30.49 -12.52
C CYS A 143 7.72 -29.80 -13.75
N ALA A 144 8.35 -28.64 -13.54
CA ALA A 144 8.81 -27.75 -14.59
C ALA A 144 10.34 -27.74 -14.68
N ALA A 145 10.84 -27.69 -15.92
CA ALA A 145 12.22 -27.36 -16.24
C ALA A 145 12.22 -26.11 -17.13
N ILE A 146 12.89 -25.07 -16.65
CA ILE A 146 12.86 -23.72 -17.23
C ILE A 146 14.26 -23.40 -17.72
N ASN A 147 14.41 -23.16 -19.02
CA ASN A 147 15.68 -22.81 -19.62
C ASN A 147 15.90 -21.30 -19.58
N VAL A 148 16.99 -20.87 -18.94
CA VAL A 148 17.41 -19.48 -18.83
C VAL A 148 18.91 -19.39 -19.15
N PRO A 149 19.28 -19.21 -20.44
CA PRO A 149 20.66 -19.33 -20.90
C PRO A 149 21.63 -18.29 -20.33
N GLN A 150 21.10 -17.16 -19.82
CA GLN A 150 21.91 -16.06 -19.29
C GLN A 150 22.55 -16.40 -17.93
N TRP A 151 22.09 -17.46 -17.27
CA TRP A 151 22.61 -17.88 -15.97
C TRP A 151 23.68 -18.95 -16.12
N ASP A 152 24.57 -19.04 -15.13
CA ASP A 152 25.43 -20.20 -14.95
C ASP A 152 24.83 -21.11 -13.88
N HIS A 153 24.48 -22.34 -14.28
CA HIS A 153 23.99 -23.38 -13.38
C HIS A 153 24.88 -23.66 -12.16
N LYS A 154 26.19 -23.39 -12.22
CA LYS A 154 27.11 -23.59 -11.09
C LYS A 154 26.86 -22.65 -9.92
N ASP A 155 26.26 -21.49 -10.20
CA ASP A 155 25.91 -20.49 -9.19
C ASP A 155 24.49 -20.68 -8.64
N ILE A 156 23.79 -21.74 -9.08
CA ILE A 156 22.41 -22.02 -8.72
C ILE A 156 22.36 -23.26 -7.86
N GLU A 157 21.89 -23.11 -6.64
CA GLU A 157 21.76 -24.19 -5.68
C GLU A 157 20.33 -24.38 -5.19
N ARG A 158 20.09 -25.53 -4.56
CA ARG A 158 18.83 -25.81 -3.90
C ARG A 158 18.59 -24.76 -2.80
N GLY A 159 17.39 -24.19 -2.77
CA GLY A 159 17.02 -23.09 -1.88
C GLY A 159 17.07 -21.72 -2.54
N ASN A 160 17.64 -21.60 -3.74
CA ASN A 160 17.38 -20.45 -4.60
C ASN A 160 15.94 -20.47 -5.13
N VAL A 161 15.47 -19.33 -5.60
CA VAL A 161 14.10 -19.17 -6.09
C VAL A 161 14.12 -18.40 -7.41
N VAL A 162 13.41 -18.92 -8.41
CA VAL A 162 13.15 -18.19 -9.66
C VAL A 162 11.74 -17.59 -9.59
N THR A 163 11.63 -16.29 -9.89
CA THR A 163 10.38 -15.55 -9.79
C THR A 163 10.37 -14.37 -10.76
N VAL A 164 9.26 -13.64 -10.85
CA VAL A 164 9.21 -12.37 -11.57
C VAL A 164 9.83 -11.25 -10.73
N SER A 165 10.39 -10.24 -11.39
CA SER A 165 11.09 -9.14 -10.72
C SER A 165 10.19 -8.34 -9.77
N GLU A 166 10.79 -7.66 -8.79
CA GLU A 166 10.18 -6.73 -7.82
C GLU A 166 9.30 -7.35 -6.73
N TYR A 167 8.63 -8.48 -6.99
CA TYR A 167 7.66 -9.03 -6.05
C TYR A 167 8.30 -9.73 -4.85
N PHE A 168 9.48 -10.32 -4.99
CA PHE A 168 10.12 -11.05 -3.90
C PHE A 168 11.52 -10.52 -3.62
N ALA A 169 11.94 -10.66 -2.37
CA ALA A 169 13.28 -10.33 -1.94
C ALA A 169 13.73 -11.35 -0.89
N PRO A 170 15.03 -11.66 -0.80
CA PRO A 170 15.56 -12.44 0.31
C PRO A 170 15.40 -11.67 1.63
N ARG A 171 14.79 -12.29 2.63
CA ARG A 171 14.48 -11.70 3.94
C ARG A 171 14.94 -12.62 5.06
N GLN A 172 15.35 -12.02 6.18
CA GLN A 172 15.75 -12.75 7.39
C GLN A 172 14.65 -12.81 8.44
N TRP A 173 13.72 -11.85 8.45
CA TRP A 173 12.67 -11.82 9.45
C TRP A 173 11.32 -12.14 8.85
N TYR A 174 10.60 -13.06 9.50
CA TYR A 174 9.26 -13.45 9.13
C TYR A 174 8.35 -13.48 10.36
N LEU A 175 7.14 -12.95 10.20
CA LEU A 175 6.03 -13.20 11.11
C LEU A 175 5.32 -14.47 10.66
N CYS A 176 5.10 -15.40 11.58
CA CYS A 176 4.52 -16.69 11.29
C CYS A 176 3.43 -17.04 12.30
N GLU A 177 2.45 -17.79 11.83
CA GLU A 177 1.56 -18.57 12.68
C GLU A 177 2.15 -19.97 12.83
N PHE A 178 2.28 -20.43 14.07
CA PHE A 178 3.03 -21.64 14.40
C PHE A 178 2.23 -22.52 15.35
N LYS A 179 2.16 -23.82 15.03
CA LYS A 179 1.67 -24.88 15.90
C LYS A 179 2.83 -25.77 16.33
N LEU A 180 2.97 -25.96 17.66
CA LEU A 180 3.85 -26.98 18.22
C LEU A 180 3.11 -28.33 18.21
N LEU A 181 3.78 -29.40 17.78
CA LEU A 181 3.15 -30.73 17.70
C LEU A 181 2.79 -31.26 19.08
N ASP A 182 1.69 -32.02 19.14
CA ASP A 182 1.18 -32.63 20.38
C ASP A 182 2.14 -33.70 20.93
N CYS A 183 2.94 -34.32 20.06
CA CYS A 183 3.89 -35.38 20.40
C CYS A 183 5.23 -34.86 20.97
N GLU A 184 5.41 -33.53 21.03
CA GLU A 184 6.62 -32.93 21.59
C GLU A 184 6.67 -33.06 23.12
N LYS A 185 7.86 -33.34 23.64
CA LYS A 185 8.05 -33.63 25.07
C LYS A 185 8.36 -32.40 25.93
N GLY A 186 8.62 -31.25 25.30
CA GLY A 186 9.05 -30.06 26.01
C GLY A 186 8.57 -28.79 25.32
N ASP A 187 8.44 -27.74 26.13
CA ASP A 187 7.98 -26.47 25.62
C ASP A 187 9.01 -25.81 24.70
N LEU A 188 8.51 -25.11 23.68
CA LEU A 188 9.35 -24.25 22.85
C LEU A 188 9.65 -22.96 23.63
N LYS A 189 10.94 -22.75 23.93
CA LYS A 189 11.42 -21.56 24.64
C LYS A 189 11.56 -20.37 23.69
N ASN A 190 11.32 -19.18 24.22
CA ASN A 190 11.65 -17.94 23.52
C ASN A 190 13.17 -17.84 23.29
N GLY A 191 13.59 -17.51 22.06
CA GLY A 191 14.99 -17.47 21.64
C GLY A 191 15.58 -18.83 21.26
N ALA A 192 14.78 -19.90 21.19
CA ALA A 192 15.26 -21.21 20.76
C ALA A 192 15.86 -21.18 19.35
N ARG A 193 16.96 -21.89 19.16
CA ARG A 193 17.59 -22.09 17.84
C ARG A 193 17.09 -23.39 17.22
N VAL A 194 16.57 -23.30 16.01
CA VAL A 194 15.93 -24.39 15.27
C VAL A 194 16.40 -24.40 13.82
N LYS A 195 16.18 -25.50 13.10
CA LYS A 195 16.23 -25.53 11.64
C LYS A 195 14.88 -25.09 11.09
N PHE A 196 14.89 -24.11 10.20
CA PHE A 196 13.74 -23.59 9.49
C PHE A 196 13.75 -24.13 8.07
N HIS A 197 12.64 -24.76 7.67
CA HIS A 197 12.44 -25.29 6.32
C HIS A 197 11.26 -24.63 5.66
N THR A 198 11.44 -24.12 4.44
CA THR A 198 10.35 -23.65 3.58
C THR A 198 10.75 -23.80 2.12
N GLY A 199 9.82 -24.19 1.25
CA GLY A 199 10.12 -24.52 -0.14
C GLY A 199 11.26 -25.54 -0.23
N THR A 200 12.34 -25.18 -0.91
CA THR A 200 13.56 -26.01 -1.00
C THR A 200 14.70 -25.53 -0.06
N SER A 201 14.48 -24.48 0.72
CA SER A 201 15.47 -23.86 1.60
C SER A 201 15.51 -24.51 2.99
N GLU A 202 16.71 -24.63 3.56
CA GLU A 202 16.98 -25.00 4.95
C GLU A 202 17.98 -23.99 5.53
N THR A 203 17.66 -23.37 6.68
CA THR A 203 18.60 -22.50 7.41
C THR A 203 18.36 -22.59 8.91
N VAL A 204 19.33 -22.17 9.71
CA VAL A 204 19.16 -22.05 11.16
C VAL A 204 18.40 -20.75 11.47
N ALA A 205 17.46 -20.81 12.40
CA ALA A 205 16.65 -19.68 12.81
C ALA A 205 16.57 -19.56 14.33
N GLY A 206 16.47 -18.31 14.82
CA GLY A 206 16.03 -18.00 16.18
C GLY A 206 14.52 -17.76 16.20
N VAL A 207 13.81 -18.42 17.11
CA VAL A 207 12.35 -18.26 17.28
C VAL A 207 12.07 -17.31 18.42
N TYR A 208 11.22 -16.30 18.20
CA TYR A 208 10.77 -15.39 19.23
C TYR A 208 9.25 -15.41 19.36
N LEU A 209 8.77 -15.66 20.58
CA LEU A 209 7.35 -15.74 20.89
C LEU A 209 6.78 -14.36 21.21
N PHE A 210 5.54 -14.10 20.81
CA PHE A 210 4.81 -12.89 21.24
C PHE A 210 4.06 -13.08 22.55
N GLN A 211 3.76 -14.31 22.96
CA GLN A 211 3.13 -14.61 24.26
C GLN A 211 4.14 -14.58 25.42
N GLU A 212 3.63 -14.53 26.66
CA GLU A 212 4.43 -14.77 27.86
C GLU A 212 4.71 -16.26 28.06
N GLY A 213 5.88 -16.58 28.61
CA GLY A 213 6.30 -17.96 28.88
C GLY A 213 6.71 -18.74 27.64
N ASN A 214 6.73 -20.06 27.78
CA ASN A 214 7.06 -20.99 26.70
C ASN A 214 5.77 -21.47 26.01
N LEU A 215 5.91 -21.98 24.78
CA LEU A 215 4.79 -22.59 24.07
C LEU A 215 4.72 -24.09 24.39
N GLN A 216 3.58 -24.52 24.94
CA GLN A 216 3.32 -25.91 25.29
C GLN A 216 2.95 -26.75 24.04
N PRO A 217 3.21 -28.07 24.06
CA PRO A 217 2.79 -28.99 23.00
C PRO A 217 1.29 -28.85 22.66
N GLY A 218 0.97 -28.94 21.37
CA GLY A 218 -0.40 -28.84 20.85
C GLY A 218 -1.00 -27.44 20.76
N ARG A 219 -0.29 -26.42 21.28
CA ARG A 219 -0.74 -25.03 21.20
C ARG A 219 -0.26 -24.34 19.93
N GLN A 220 -1.02 -23.32 19.54
CA GLN A 220 -0.75 -22.47 18.39
C GLN A 220 -0.56 -21.03 18.87
N CYS A 221 0.41 -20.33 18.28
CA CYS A 221 0.65 -18.92 18.57
C CYS A 221 1.29 -18.21 17.38
N LEU A 222 1.35 -16.88 17.48
CA LEU A 222 2.16 -16.07 16.57
C LEU A 222 3.61 -16.03 17.07
N ILE A 223 4.53 -16.23 16.15
CA ILE A 223 5.97 -16.15 16.37
C ILE A 223 6.60 -15.24 15.33
N GLN A 224 7.76 -14.70 15.65
CA GLN A 224 8.66 -14.14 14.65
C GLN A 224 9.93 -14.97 14.61
N VAL A 225 10.44 -15.25 13.42
CA VAL A 225 11.69 -15.98 13.22
C VAL A 225 12.75 -15.06 12.63
N CYS A 226 13.98 -15.19 13.10
CA CYS A 226 15.16 -14.57 12.51
C CYS A 226 16.02 -15.66 11.91
N LEU A 227 16.13 -15.68 10.59
CA LEU A 227 16.94 -16.62 9.84
C LEU A 227 18.40 -16.16 9.81
N ASN A 228 19.33 -17.11 9.94
CA ASN A 228 20.75 -16.85 9.75
C ASN A 228 21.02 -16.39 8.31
N ASP A 229 20.55 -17.19 7.35
CA ASP A 229 20.65 -16.89 5.93
C ASP A 229 19.32 -16.35 5.41
N PRO A 230 19.31 -15.29 4.58
CA PRO A 230 18.08 -14.77 3.98
C PRO A 230 17.39 -15.83 3.10
N VAL A 231 16.08 -16.02 3.30
CA VAL A 231 15.26 -16.93 2.49
C VAL A 231 14.24 -16.11 1.71
N VAL A 232 13.74 -16.67 0.60
CA VAL A 232 12.69 -16.07 -0.23
C VAL A 232 11.37 -16.80 0.01
N ALA A 233 10.48 -16.20 0.78
CA ALA A 233 9.15 -16.73 1.05
C ALA A 233 8.07 -15.64 0.92
N GLY A 234 6.82 -16.06 0.76
CA GLY A 234 5.65 -15.20 0.59
C GLY A 234 4.59 -15.45 1.67
N PRO A 235 3.58 -14.57 1.76
CA PRO A 235 2.41 -14.80 2.59
C PRO A 235 1.72 -16.12 2.23
N ARG A 236 1.29 -16.87 3.25
CA ARG A 236 0.63 -18.19 3.19
C ARG A 236 1.53 -19.38 2.85
N ASP A 237 2.85 -19.16 2.74
CA ASP A 237 3.77 -20.28 2.58
C ASP A 237 3.83 -21.14 3.84
N HIS A 238 3.85 -22.45 3.65
CA HIS A 238 4.10 -23.37 4.75
C HIS A 238 5.58 -23.41 5.12
N PHE A 239 5.84 -23.59 6.42
CA PHE A 239 7.17 -23.84 6.94
C PHE A 239 7.15 -24.91 8.03
N ILE A 240 8.31 -25.52 8.26
CA ILE A 240 8.53 -26.55 9.29
C ILE A 240 9.71 -26.13 10.15
N LEU A 241 9.57 -26.27 11.47
CA LEU A 241 10.66 -26.11 12.43
C LEU A 241 11.12 -27.48 12.92
N ARG A 242 12.45 -27.68 12.93
CA ARG A 242 13.08 -28.90 13.44
C ARG A 242 14.15 -28.57 14.47
N SER A 243 14.40 -29.46 15.41
CA SER A 243 15.54 -29.34 16.33
C SER A 243 16.87 -29.44 15.57
N LEU A 244 17.90 -28.75 16.07
CA LEU A 244 19.24 -28.77 15.46
C LEU A 244 19.88 -30.16 15.51
N SER A 245 19.84 -30.80 16.68
CA SER A 245 20.35 -32.16 16.88
C SER A 245 19.74 -32.78 18.15
N PRO A 246 19.29 -34.05 18.12
CA PRO A 246 19.00 -34.83 16.91
C PRO A 246 17.86 -34.18 16.12
N THR A 247 17.84 -34.35 14.79
CA THR A 247 16.86 -33.68 13.93
C THR A 247 15.46 -34.28 14.10
N ARG A 248 14.57 -33.59 14.82
CA ARG A 248 13.16 -33.96 15.04
C ARG A 248 12.26 -32.82 14.62
N THR A 249 11.06 -33.12 14.14
CA THR A 249 10.08 -32.10 13.75
C THR A 249 9.38 -31.58 14.99
N LEU A 250 9.57 -30.30 15.29
CA LEU A 250 8.94 -29.65 16.45
C LEU A 250 7.51 -29.22 16.09
N GLY A 251 7.33 -28.67 14.91
CA GLY A 251 6.09 -28.04 14.49
C GLY A 251 6.21 -27.33 13.16
N GLY A 252 5.19 -26.55 12.83
CA GLY A 252 5.14 -25.80 11.58
C GLY A 252 3.93 -24.91 11.54
N GLY A 253 3.70 -24.29 10.38
CA GLY A 253 2.55 -23.45 10.16
C GLY A 253 2.72 -22.61 8.90
N ILE A 254 2.13 -21.41 8.93
CA ILE A 254 2.10 -20.52 7.77
C ILE A 254 2.88 -19.23 8.02
N ILE A 255 3.57 -18.76 6.99
CA ILE A 255 4.21 -17.46 6.97
C ILE A 255 3.12 -16.41 6.74
N VAL A 256 3.00 -15.46 7.66
CA VAL A 256 2.05 -14.34 7.53
C VAL A 256 2.64 -13.30 6.59
N GLU A 257 3.84 -12.80 6.90
CA GLU A 257 4.52 -11.80 6.07
C GLU A 257 6.01 -11.75 6.43
N ALA A 258 6.84 -11.34 5.48
CA ALA A 258 8.18 -10.86 5.81
C ALA A 258 8.10 -9.51 6.54
N ILE A 259 9.00 -9.28 7.49
CA ILE A 259 9.09 -8.02 8.24
C ILE A 259 10.51 -7.45 8.13
N ASP A 260 10.68 -6.13 8.20
CA ASP A 260 12.00 -5.51 8.04
C ASP A 260 12.86 -5.55 9.31
N ARG A 261 12.20 -5.67 10.47
CA ARG A 261 12.85 -5.64 11.78
C ARG A 261 12.05 -6.43 12.81
N ARG A 262 12.73 -6.80 13.90
CA ARG A 262 12.11 -7.41 15.08
C ARG A 262 10.98 -6.53 15.62
N LEU A 263 9.80 -7.10 15.77
CA LEU A 263 8.68 -6.46 16.45
C LEU A 263 8.82 -6.67 17.96
N LYS A 264 8.78 -5.59 18.73
CA LYS A 264 8.91 -5.64 20.20
C LYS A 264 7.53 -5.65 20.83
N ARG A 265 7.25 -6.66 21.65
CA ARG A 265 6.00 -6.81 22.40
C ARG A 265 5.67 -5.63 23.32
N THR A 266 6.68 -4.89 23.75
CA THR A 266 6.51 -3.74 24.67
C THR A 266 5.79 -2.55 24.03
N HIS A 267 5.69 -2.50 22.70
CA HIS A 267 4.95 -1.43 22.04
C HIS A 267 3.45 -1.70 22.10
N PRO A 268 2.64 -0.69 22.48
CA PRO A 268 1.23 -0.86 22.86
C PRO A 268 0.33 -1.45 21.75
N ASP A 269 0.71 -1.32 20.48
CA ASP A 269 -0.13 -1.73 19.36
C ASP A 269 0.34 -3.01 18.65
N VAL A 270 1.54 -3.53 18.98
CA VAL A 270 2.15 -4.62 18.21
C VAL A 270 1.33 -5.90 18.29
N LEU A 271 0.78 -6.24 19.46
CA LEU A 271 -0.01 -7.46 19.64
C LEU A 271 -1.33 -7.42 18.86
N ALA A 272 -2.00 -6.26 18.85
CA ALA A 272 -3.22 -6.07 18.07
C ALA A 272 -2.92 -6.11 16.57
N ASP A 273 -1.84 -5.45 16.13
CA ASP A 273 -1.42 -5.42 14.73
C ASP A 273 -1.08 -6.82 14.18
N ILE A 274 -0.26 -7.61 14.89
CA ILE A 274 0.12 -8.94 14.40
C ILE A 274 -1.08 -9.90 14.37
N ALA A 275 -2.02 -9.77 15.30
CA ALA A 275 -3.23 -10.60 15.34
C ALA A 275 -4.16 -10.24 14.18
N GLU A 276 -4.36 -8.95 13.90
CA GLU A 276 -5.10 -8.49 12.73
C GLU A 276 -4.44 -8.96 11.43
N ARG A 277 -3.11 -8.82 11.33
CA ARG A 277 -2.34 -9.25 10.17
C ARG A 277 -2.47 -10.73 9.89
N ALA A 278 -2.32 -11.58 10.92
CA ALA A 278 -2.44 -13.02 10.80
C ALA A 278 -3.86 -13.45 10.41
N LYS A 279 -4.89 -12.78 10.92
CA LYS A 279 -6.27 -13.02 10.48
C LYS A 279 -6.49 -12.59 9.03
N ALA A 280 -5.93 -11.46 8.63
CA ALA A 280 -6.11 -10.89 7.31
C ALA A 280 -5.45 -11.74 6.21
N VAL A 281 -4.26 -12.29 6.47
CA VAL A 281 -3.49 -13.06 5.45
C VAL A 281 -4.22 -14.30 4.93
N ALA A 282 -5.14 -14.86 5.73
CA ALA A 282 -5.91 -16.04 5.35
C ALA A 282 -6.85 -15.78 4.16
N GLN A 283 -7.26 -14.52 3.93
CA GLN A 283 -8.18 -14.14 2.87
C GLN A 283 -7.59 -13.02 2.00
N PRO A 284 -7.48 -13.19 0.67
CA PRO A 284 -6.88 -12.17 -0.21
C PRO A 284 -7.50 -10.78 -0.07
N LYS A 285 -8.83 -10.67 0.02
CA LYS A 285 -9.55 -9.39 0.20
C LYS A 285 -9.18 -8.72 1.52
N ALA A 286 -9.22 -9.46 2.63
CA ALA A 286 -8.89 -8.94 3.95
C ALA A 286 -7.41 -8.50 4.03
N PHE A 287 -6.51 -9.25 3.39
CA PHE A 287 -5.09 -8.86 3.36
C PHE A 287 -4.84 -7.61 2.53
N ALA A 288 -5.55 -7.43 1.41
CA ALA A 288 -5.51 -6.19 0.64
C ALA A 288 -6.00 -4.99 1.45
N GLU A 289 -7.12 -5.14 2.17
CA GLU A 289 -7.64 -4.11 3.09
C GLU A 289 -6.61 -3.75 4.17
N TYR A 290 -6.03 -4.76 4.82
CA TYR A 290 -5.00 -4.57 5.84
C TYR A 290 -3.76 -3.83 5.28
N CYS A 291 -3.36 -4.13 4.04
CA CYS A 291 -2.26 -3.42 3.38
C CYS A 291 -2.56 -1.92 3.18
N VAL A 292 -3.80 -1.57 2.83
CA VAL A 292 -4.24 -0.16 2.72
C VAL A 292 -4.29 0.50 4.10
N LYS A 293 -4.81 -0.20 5.12
CA LYS A 293 -4.90 0.29 6.50
C LYS A 293 -3.55 0.66 7.10
N THR A 294 -2.54 -0.17 6.84
CA THR A 294 -1.20 -0.04 7.43
C THR A 294 -0.17 0.60 6.49
N ALA A 295 -0.64 1.36 5.49
CA ALA A 295 0.23 2.08 4.58
C ALA A 295 1.04 3.16 5.31
N GLU A 296 2.36 3.16 5.12
CA GLU A 296 3.28 4.11 5.79
C GLU A 296 2.94 5.58 5.49
N SER A 297 2.47 5.86 4.27
CA SER A 297 2.18 7.21 3.80
C SER A 297 0.70 7.61 3.90
N VAL A 298 -0.06 6.97 4.82
CA VAL A 298 -1.52 7.17 5.05
C VAL A 298 -2.39 6.64 3.91
N ALA A 299 -1.88 6.64 2.68
CA ALA A 299 -2.47 6.04 1.50
C ALA A 299 -1.50 5.04 0.85
N ALA A 300 -2.05 4.09 0.11
CA ALA A 300 -1.30 3.11 -0.66
C ALA A 300 -1.70 3.17 -2.13
N ASP A 301 -0.72 3.10 -3.02
CA ASP A 301 -0.98 2.87 -4.43
C ASP A 301 -1.17 1.36 -4.74
N GLU A 302 -1.88 1.06 -5.82
CA GLU A 302 -2.20 -0.31 -6.24
C GLU A 302 -0.95 -1.19 -6.41
N LYS A 303 0.17 -0.62 -6.84
CA LYS A 303 1.44 -1.35 -6.99
C LYS A 303 2.01 -1.72 -5.64
N GLN A 304 2.01 -0.82 -4.66
CA GLN A 304 2.43 -1.12 -3.28
C GLN A 304 1.60 -2.25 -2.66
N ILE A 305 0.27 -2.21 -2.84
CA ILE A 305 -0.64 -3.24 -2.32
C ILE A 305 -0.35 -4.59 -3.01
N SER A 306 -0.19 -4.59 -4.33
CA SER A 306 0.16 -5.78 -5.13
C SER A 306 1.47 -6.42 -4.69
N LEU A 307 2.52 -5.60 -4.52
CA LEU A 307 3.83 -6.05 -4.07
C LEU A 307 3.78 -6.64 -2.67
N ARG A 308 3.00 -6.07 -1.74
CA ARG A 308 2.91 -6.58 -0.37
C ARG A 308 2.07 -7.86 -0.28
N THR A 309 0.92 -7.88 -0.95
CA THR A 309 0.00 -9.03 -0.99
C THR A 309 0.52 -10.21 -1.83
N LYS A 310 1.55 -9.98 -2.66
CA LYS A 310 2.01 -10.92 -3.70
C LYS A 310 0.86 -11.36 -4.62
N THR A 311 0.02 -10.40 -4.99
CA THR A 311 -1.17 -10.63 -5.84
C THR A 311 -1.07 -9.78 -7.10
N PRO A 312 -1.17 -10.37 -8.32
CA PRO A 312 -1.13 -9.62 -9.57
C PRO A 312 -2.18 -8.52 -9.62
N LEU A 313 -1.87 -7.40 -10.27
CA LEU A 313 -2.78 -6.25 -10.39
C LEU A 313 -4.15 -6.64 -10.96
N LYS A 314 -4.18 -7.53 -11.96
CA LYS A 314 -5.43 -8.02 -12.57
C LYS A 314 -6.35 -8.73 -11.57
N GLU A 315 -5.78 -9.45 -10.61
CA GLU A 315 -6.53 -10.14 -9.55
C GLU A 315 -6.85 -9.21 -8.38
N LEU A 316 -6.00 -8.21 -8.13
CA LEU A 316 -6.17 -7.26 -7.03
C LEU A 316 -7.25 -6.21 -7.33
N ALA A 317 -7.34 -5.73 -8.57
CA ALA A 317 -8.30 -4.70 -8.98
C ALA A 317 -9.76 -4.99 -8.59
N PRO A 318 -10.34 -6.18 -8.84
CA PRO A 318 -11.71 -6.49 -8.42
C PRO A 318 -11.87 -6.49 -6.89
N LEU A 319 -10.86 -6.95 -6.13
CA LEU A 319 -10.89 -6.95 -4.67
C LEU A 319 -10.92 -5.52 -4.10
N LEU A 320 -10.12 -4.62 -4.68
CA LEU A 320 -10.12 -3.20 -4.28
C LEU A 320 -11.42 -2.50 -4.66
N ALA A 321 -12.00 -2.81 -5.83
CA ALA A 321 -13.29 -2.28 -6.23
C ALA A 321 -14.42 -2.70 -5.28
N GLU A 322 -14.43 -3.96 -4.85
CA GLU A 322 -15.38 -4.48 -3.86
C GLU A 322 -15.20 -3.77 -2.50
N LEU A 323 -13.96 -3.66 -2.00
CA LEU A 323 -13.66 -2.94 -0.75
C LEU A 323 -14.07 -1.46 -0.81
N ALA A 324 -13.93 -0.82 -1.97
CA ALA A 324 -14.35 0.56 -2.17
C ALA A 324 -15.88 0.68 -2.18
N ALA A 325 -16.58 -0.26 -2.84
CA ALA A 325 -18.04 -0.31 -2.85
C ALA A 325 -18.63 -0.57 -1.44
N GLU A 326 -17.95 -1.37 -0.63
CA GLU A 326 -18.28 -1.61 0.78
C GLU A 326 -17.92 -0.43 1.70
N GLY A 327 -17.24 0.60 1.19
CA GLY A 327 -16.80 1.76 1.97
C GLY A 327 -15.68 1.45 2.97
N ARG A 328 -14.97 0.33 2.82
CA ARG A 328 -13.80 -0.04 3.64
C ARG A 328 -12.56 0.78 3.28
N ILE A 329 -12.44 1.10 1.99
CA ILE A 329 -11.40 1.99 1.46
C ILE A 329 -12.03 3.11 0.65
N VAL A 330 -11.35 4.25 0.57
CA VAL A 330 -11.76 5.42 -0.20
C VAL A 330 -10.75 5.63 -1.34
N PRO A 331 -11.18 5.67 -2.61
CA PRO A 331 -10.30 5.98 -3.72
C PRO A 331 -9.95 7.47 -3.69
N LEU A 332 -8.65 7.78 -3.72
CA LEU A 332 -8.13 9.15 -3.85
C LEU A 332 -7.86 9.52 -5.32
N SER A 333 -7.49 8.52 -6.12
CA SER A 333 -7.34 8.61 -7.57
C SER A 333 -7.60 7.24 -8.19
N ALA A 334 -7.39 7.08 -9.50
CA ALA A 334 -7.61 5.80 -10.19
C ALA A 334 -6.85 4.61 -9.58
N LYS A 335 -5.72 4.84 -8.89
CA LYS A 335 -4.84 3.77 -8.37
C LYS A 335 -4.37 3.99 -6.94
N VAL A 336 -4.88 4.98 -6.22
CA VAL A 336 -4.43 5.31 -4.85
C VAL A 336 -5.62 5.26 -3.91
N TYR A 337 -5.45 4.58 -2.78
CA TYR A 337 -6.51 4.31 -1.82
C TYR A 337 -6.08 4.69 -0.41
N ILE A 338 -7.04 5.15 0.39
CA ILE A 338 -6.89 5.37 1.84
C ILE A 338 -7.92 4.51 2.57
N HIS A 339 -7.54 3.94 3.72
CA HIS A 339 -8.48 3.18 4.52
C HIS A 339 -9.54 4.08 5.17
N ALA A 340 -10.78 3.60 5.32
CA ALA A 340 -11.88 4.41 5.84
C ALA A 340 -11.63 4.96 7.25
N ASP A 341 -11.04 4.16 8.15
CA ASP A 341 -10.66 4.64 9.50
C ASP A 341 -9.61 5.76 9.42
N THR A 342 -8.63 5.60 8.54
CA THR A 342 -7.55 6.56 8.34
C THR A 342 -8.11 7.85 7.74
N ALA A 343 -9.01 7.75 6.76
CA ALA A 343 -9.72 8.88 6.19
C ALA A 343 -10.55 9.61 7.26
N ARG A 344 -11.28 8.89 8.13
CA ARG A 344 -12.01 9.49 9.25
C ARG A 344 -11.10 10.27 10.21
N ARG A 345 -9.95 9.70 10.57
CA ARG A 345 -8.95 10.36 11.42
C ARG A 345 -8.39 11.62 10.77
N VAL A 346 -8.02 11.55 9.48
CA VAL A 346 -7.49 12.71 8.74
C VAL A 346 -8.56 13.80 8.57
N ARG A 347 -9.82 13.43 8.31
CA ARG A 347 -10.94 14.37 8.28
C ARG A 347 -11.13 15.09 9.61
N GLY A 348 -10.99 14.38 10.73
CA GLY A 348 -10.98 14.97 12.08
C GLY A 348 -9.87 16.01 12.23
N LEU A 349 -8.63 15.62 11.89
CA LEU A 349 -7.46 16.50 11.90
C LEU A 349 -7.68 17.76 11.06
N LEU A 350 -8.18 17.62 9.83
CA LEU A 350 -8.46 18.74 8.93
C LEU A 350 -9.45 19.73 9.55
N LEU A 351 -10.55 19.23 10.13
CA LEU A 351 -11.53 20.08 10.81
C LEU A 351 -10.94 20.75 12.06
N ASP A 352 -10.11 20.04 12.82
CA ASP A 352 -9.41 20.59 13.99
C ASP A 352 -8.41 21.68 13.60
N THR A 353 -7.68 21.53 12.50
CA THR A 353 -6.80 22.58 11.98
C THR A 353 -7.57 23.86 11.67
N VAL A 354 -8.74 23.76 11.01
CA VAL A 354 -9.60 24.93 10.74
C VAL A 354 -10.17 25.53 12.04
N ARG A 355 -10.63 24.70 12.99
CA ARG A 355 -11.09 25.17 14.31
C ARG A 355 -10.00 25.94 15.05
N ASN A 356 -8.78 25.41 15.06
CA ASN A 356 -7.64 26.04 15.71
C ASN A 356 -7.27 27.37 15.03
N PHE A 357 -7.32 27.42 13.69
CA PHE A 357 -7.13 28.66 12.95
C PHE A 357 -8.17 29.72 13.35
N HIS A 358 -9.45 29.36 13.41
CA HIS A 358 -10.52 30.30 13.82
C HIS A 358 -10.34 30.80 15.26
N ARG A 359 -9.87 29.95 16.19
CA ARG A 359 -9.59 30.37 17.58
C ARG A 359 -8.43 31.35 17.67
N GLN A 360 -7.41 31.18 16.83
CA GLN A 360 -6.23 32.05 16.81
C GLN A 360 -6.48 33.36 16.06
N ARG A 361 -7.35 33.34 15.05
CA ARG A 361 -7.67 34.48 14.17
C ARG A 361 -9.19 34.57 13.95
N PRO A 362 -9.98 34.93 14.98
CA PRO A 362 -11.44 35.00 14.88
C PRO A 362 -11.92 36.07 13.89
N GLU A 363 -11.08 37.06 13.58
CA GLU A 363 -11.34 38.13 12.62
C GLU A 363 -11.26 37.67 11.16
N SER A 364 -10.61 36.53 10.90
CA SER A 364 -10.36 36.04 9.55
C SER A 364 -11.57 35.30 8.98
N PRO A 365 -11.87 35.44 7.67
CA PRO A 365 -12.97 34.70 7.02
C PRO A 365 -12.74 33.19 6.95
N GLY A 366 -11.49 32.73 7.10
CA GLY A 366 -11.12 31.32 7.07
C GLY A 366 -9.65 31.12 6.67
N VAL A 367 -9.22 29.87 6.55
CA VAL A 367 -7.86 29.52 6.16
C VAL A 367 -7.73 29.42 4.63
N THR A 368 -6.67 29.96 4.04
CA THR A 368 -6.40 29.79 2.61
C THR A 368 -6.05 28.33 2.30
N ARG A 369 -6.31 27.85 1.08
CA ARG A 369 -6.02 26.44 0.73
C ARG A 369 -4.54 26.07 0.93
N GLU A 370 -3.64 26.98 0.58
CA GLU A 370 -2.19 26.78 0.71
C GLU A 370 -1.77 26.68 2.18
N GLN A 371 -2.20 27.64 3.01
CA GLN A 371 -1.92 27.62 4.44
C GLN A 371 -2.52 26.38 5.10
N PHE A 372 -3.73 25.97 4.69
CA PHE A 372 -4.40 24.80 5.25
C PHE A 372 -3.66 23.49 4.96
N MET A 373 -3.10 23.35 3.75
CA MET A 373 -2.28 22.20 3.39
C MET A 373 -1.00 22.15 4.25
N ILE A 374 -0.34 23.29 4.44
CA ILE A 374 0.87 23.39 5.27
C ILE A 374 0.56 23.06 6.74
N ASP A 375 -0.46 23.70 7.32
CA ASP A 375 -0.81 23.55 8.74
C ASP A 375 -1.35 22.17 9.09
N SER A 376 -1.99 21.49 8.15
CA SER A 376 -2.47 20.12 8.35
C SER A 376 -1.38 19.07 8.20
N ALA A 377 -0.28 19.40 7.50
CA ALA A 377 0.81 18.47 7.14
C ALA A 377 0.31 17.15 6.48
N VAL A 378 -0.83 17.21 5.79
CA VAL A 378 -1.44 16.07 5.10
C VAL A 378 -0.87 15.95 3.69
N ARG A 379 -0.63 14.71 3.24
CA ARG A 379 -0.23 14.40 1.87
C ARG A 379 -1.21 15.02 0.86
N LYS A 380 -0.71 15.67 -0.19
CA LYS A 380 -1.51 16.51 -1.10
C LYS A 380 -2.73 15.82 -1.73
N ASP A 381 -2.57 14.61 -2.26
CA ASP A 381 -3.68 13.85 -2.87
C ASP A 381 -4.77 13.45 -1.86
N VAL A 382 -4.37 13.08 -0.65
CA VAL A 382 -5.28 12.85 0.48
C VAL A 382 -6.00 14.15 0.85
N PHE A 383 -5.26 15.25 0.96
CA PHE A 383 -5.81 16.57 1.28
C PHE A 383 -6.85 17.02 0.25
N ASP A 384 -6.51 16.95 -1.03
CA ASP A 384 -7.35 17.45 -2.12
C ASP A 384 -8.72 16.75 -2.14
N VAL A 385 -8.72 15.42 -2.00
CA VAL A 385 -9.95 14.60 -2.02
C VAL A 385 -10.76 14.77 -0.75
N LEU A 386 -10.12 14.71 0.43
CA LEU A 386 -10.85 14.78 1.70
C LEU A 386 -11.41 16.18 1.97
N VAL A 387 -10.71 17.24 1.55
CA VAL A 387 -11.25 18.61 1.62
C VAL A 387 -12.46 18.75 0.72
N GLU A 388 -12.41 18.25 -0.52
CA GLU A 388 -13.56 18.32 -1.43
C GLU A 388 -14.76 17.51 -0.91
N GLN A 389 -14.51 16.32 -0.33
CA GLN A 389 -15.56 15.56 0.36
C GLN A 389 -16.18 16.38 1.50
N LEU A 390 -15.36 16.98 2.38
CA LEU A 390 -15.86 17.82 3.47
C LEU A 390 -16.65 19.03 2.96
N ARG A 391 -16.29 19.60 1.80
CA ARG A 391 -17.07 20.67 1.15
C ARG A 391 -18.40 20.19 0.61
N SER A 392 -18.41 19.05 -0.10
CA SER A 392 -19.63 18.46 -0.65
C SER A 392 -20.63 18.05 0.44
N GLU A 393 -20.13 17.64 1.62
CA GLU A 393 -20.93 17.35 2.80
C GLU A 393 -21.34 18.60 3.59
N GLY A 394 -20.92 19.80 3.17
CA GLY A 394 -21.22 21.05 3.85
C GLY A 394 -20.51 21.23 5.19
N LYS A 395 -19.47 20.44 5.51
CA LYS A 395 -18.64 20.59 6.73
C LYS A 395 -17.55 21.63 6.59
N LEU A 396 -17.21 22.01 5.35
CA LEU A 396 -16.38 23.15 5.01
C LEU A 396 -17.11 23.98 3.96
N VAL A 397 -17.03 25.29 4.09
CA VAL A 397 -17.55 26.25 3.12
C VAL A 397 -16.43 27.12 2.61
N GLU A 398 -16.51 27.49 1.33
CA GLU A 398 -15.60 28.47 0.75
C GLU A 398 -16.22 29.86 0.89
N ARG A 399 -15.50 30.78 1.53
CA ARG A 399 -15.88 32.19 1.68
C ARG A 399 -14.68 33.06 1.37
N LYS A 400 -14.85 34.00 0.44
CA LYS A 400 -13.81 34.98 0.08
C LYS A 400 -12.45 34.32 -0.29
N GLY A 401 -12.48 33.14 -0.91
CA GLY A 401 -11.28 32.37 -1.30
C GLY A 401 -10.61 31.60 -0.15
N CYS A 402 -11.24 31.57 1.03
CA CYS A 402 -10.81 30.82 2.20
C CYS A 402 -11.77 29.69 2.54
N LEU A 403 -11.26 28.64 3.19
CA LEU A 403 -12.03 27.54 3.72
C LEU A 403 -12.35 27.79 5.20
N ALA A 404 -13.62 27.62 5.57
CA ALA A 404 -14.09 27.82 6.94
C ALA A 404 -15.13 26.78 7.31
N LEU A 405 -15.32 26.57 8.60
CA LEU A 405 -16.47 25.88 9.17
C LEU A 405 -17.77 26.68 8.90
N PRO A 406 -18.90 26.03 8.60
CA PRO A 406 -20.17 26.68 8.29
C PRO A 406 -20.66 27.64 9.37
N GLU A 407 -20.40 27.30 10.63
CA GLU A 407 -20.83 28.05 11.81
C GLU A 407 -19.95 29.28 12.07
N HIS A 408 -18.73 29.31 11.53
CA HIS A 408 -17.81 30.42 11.74
C HIS A 408 -18.39 31.73 11.20
N ARG A 409 -18.26 32.79 11.97
CA ARG A 409 -18.57 34.16 11.59
C ARG A 409 -17.39 35.00 12.05
N GLU A 410 -16.96 35.90 11.19
CA GLU A 410 -15.88 36.84 11.50
C GLU A 410 -16.28 37.63 12.76
N GLN A 411 -15.50 37.49 13.83
CA GLN A 411 -15.75 38.21 15.09
C GLN A 411 -14.78 39.37 15.15
N ILE A 412 -15.32 40.58 15.15
CA ILE A 412 -14.56 41.83 15.22
C ILE A 412 -15.23 42.65 16.30
N ASN A 413 -14.45 43.18 17.24
CA ASN A 413 -15.01 44.06 18.27
C ASN A 413 -15.34 45.45 17.67
N ASN A 414 -16.22 46.20 18.33
CA ASN A 414 -16.71 47.48 17.81
C ASN A 414 -15.57 48.50 17.55
N ALA A 415 -14.52 48.51 18.37
CA ALA A 415 -13.39 49.42 18.22
C ALA A 415 -12.53 49.07 16.99
N GLU A 416 -12.24 47.79 16.77
CA GLU A 416 -11.56 47.29 15.58
C GLU A 416 -12.40 47.48 14.32
N GLN A 417 -13.72 47.30 14.40
CA GLN A 417 -14.63 47.53 13.28
C GLN A 417 -14.60 49.00 12.84
N GLN A 418 -14.60 49.94 13.79
CA GLN A 418 -14.51 51.36 13.48
C GLN A 418 -13.14 51.72 12.87
N LEU A 419 -12.05 51.13 13.37
CA LEU A 419 -10.72 51.30 12.78
C LEU A 419 -10.65 50.77 11.34
N LEU A 420 -11.19 49.56 11.10
CA LEU A 420 -11.27 48.96 9.77
C LEU A 420 -12.08 49.84 8.80
N GLN A 421 -13.20 50.38 9.26
CA GLN A 421 -14.06 51.23 8.44
C GLN A 421 -13.43 52.58 8.12
N ASN A 422 -12.74 53.19 9.08
CA ASN A 422 -11.98 54.42 8.84
C ASN A 422 -10.87 54.19 7.80
N VAL A 423 -10.13 53.07 7.91
CA VAL A 423 -9.06 52.76 6.95
C VAL A 423 -9.63 52.46 5.58
N GLU A 424 -10.67 51.64 5.48
CA GLU A 424 -11.36 51.37 4.21
C GLU A 424 -11.86 52.67 3.56
N THR A 425 -12.49 53.57 4.34
CA THR A 425 -13.01 54.85 3.82
C THR A 425 -11.90 55.70 3.19
N MET A 426 -10.68 55.64 3.73
CA MET A 426 -9.53 56.36 3.16
C MET A 426 -9.11 55.82 1.80
N PHE A 427 -9.12 54.49 1.62
CA PHE A 427 -8.88 53.86 0.32
C PHE A 427 -10.04 54.05 -0.65
N LYS A 428 -11.28 54.11 -0.14
CA LYS A 428 -12.49 54.30 -0.95
C LYS A 428 -12.62 55.74 -1.47
N SER A 429 -12.21 56.75 -0.70
CA SER A 429 -12.24 58.17 -1.11
C SER A 429 -11.20 58.53 -2.18
N HIS A 430 -10.17 57.69 -2.35
CA HIS A 430 -9.11 57.89 -3.35
C HIS A 430 -8.98 56.65 -4.27
N PRO A 431 -9.97 56.38 -5.14
CA PRO A 431 -10.06 55.11 -5.86
C PRO A 431 -8.88 54.81 -6.77
N PHE A 432 -8.28 55.80 -7.44
CA PHE A 432 -7.14 55.61 -8.35
C PHE A 432 -5.86 56.33 -7.89
N ASP A 433 -5.83 56.84 -6.67
CA ASP A 433 -4.64 57.42 -6.01
C ASP A 433 -4.60 56.98 -4.54
N PRO A 434 -4.46 55.67 -4.28
CA PRO A 434 -4.61 55.13 -2.93
C PRO A 434 -3.53 55.70 -1.98
N PRO A 435 -3.88 55.96 -0.71
CA PRO A 435 -2.94 56.48 0.27
C PRO A 435 -1.79 55.50 0.50
N GLY A 436 -0.59 56.01 0.75
CA GLY A 436 0.56 55.19 1.13
C GLY A 436 0.38 54.59 2.52
N LEU A 437 0.93 53.39 2.79
CA LEU A 437 0.78 52.73 4.10
C LEU A 437 1.25 53.62 5.27
N GLN A 438 2.36 54.35 5.09
CA GLN A 438 2.88 55.25 6.13
C GLN A 438 1.94 56.44 6.40
N GLU A 439 1.33 57.00 5.34
CA GLU A 439 0.32 58.06 5.47
C GLU A 439 -0.93 57.58 6.22
N VAL A 440 -1.36 56.33 5.98
CA VAL A 440 -2.46 55.71 6.72
C VAL A 440 -2.09 55.53 8.20
N ALA A 441 -0.85 55.08 8.50
CA ALA A 441 -0.38 54.91 9.88
C ALA A 441 -0.40 56.24 10.64
N ASP A 442 0.12 57.31 10.03
CA ASP A 442 0.24 58.64 10.64
C ASP A 442 -1.14 59.27 10.88
N LYS A 443 -2.04 59.21 9.88
CA LYS A 443 -3.40 59.76 10.00
C LYS A 443 -4.25 59.01 11.03
N MET A 444 -4.12 57.67 11.10
CA MET A 444 -4.88 56.85 12.04
C MET A 444 -4.23 56.77 13.43
N ARG A 445 -3.01 57.27 13.61
CA ARG A 445 -2.22 57.20 14.84
C ARG A 445 -2.07 55.76 15.36
N ILE A 446 -1.80 54.83 14.45
CA ILE A 446 -1.63 53.40 14.76
C ILE A 446 -0.20 52.94 14.53
N THR A 447 0.21 51.91 15.26
CA THR A 447 1.55 51.32 15.08
C THR A 447 1.65 50.56 13.75
N PRO A 448 2.86 50.38 13.18
CA PRO A 448 3.05 49.60 11.96
C PRO A 448 2.48 48.17 12.06
N ALA A 449 2.59 47.53 13.23
CA ALA A 449 2.03 46.20 13.47
C ALA A 449 0.49 46.20 13.45
N GLN A 450 -0.15 47.23 14.02
CA GLN A 450 -1.61 47.39 13.94
C GLN A 450 -2.07 47.68 12.52
N LEU A 451 -1.36 48.53 11.76
CA LEU A 451 -1.68 48.79 10.36
C LEU A 451 -1.56 47.52 9.51
N GLN A 452 -0.47 46.76 9.65
CA GLN A 452 -0.30 45.49 8.93
C GLN A 452 -1.43 44.51 9.23
N ARG A 453 -1.86 44.42 10.51
CA ARG A 453 -3.03 43.62 10.91
C ARG A 453 -4.30 44.11 10.22
N VAL A 454 -4.59 45.41 10.23
CA VAL A 454 -5.78 46.01 9.60
C VAL A 454 -5.80 45.77 8.09
N ILE A 455 -4.69 46.05 7.39
CA ILE A 455 -4.56 45.82 5.95
C ILE A 455 -4.73 44.34 5.62
N ARG A 456 -4.17 43.45 6.43
CA ARG A 456 -4.37 41.99 6.29
C ARG A 456 -5.84 41.63 6.39
N ILE A 457 -6.55 42.07 7.44
CA ILE A 457 -7.98 41.78 7.63
C ILE A 457 -8.79 42.30 6.44
N LEU A 458 -8.59 43.55 6.02
CA LEU A 458 -9.30 44.13 4.88
C LEU A 458 -9.00 43.39 3.57
N SER A 459 -7.78 42.89 3.40
CA SER A 459 -7.39 42.08 2.23
C SER A 459 -8.02 40.69 2.26
N GLU A 460 -8.00 40.00 3.41
CA GLU A 460 -8.66 38.71 3.62
C GLU A 460 -10.18 38.83 3.43
N GLN A 461 -10.76 39.95 3.86
CA GLN A 461 -12.17 40.29 3.63
C GLN A 461 -12.50 40.67 2.18
N GLN A 462 -11.51 40.71 1.27
CA GLN A 462 -11.63 41.15 -0.13
C GLN A 462 -12.13 42.60 -0.27
N ARG A 463 -11.92 43.46 0.73
CA ARG A 463 -12.23 44.90 0.69
C ARG A 463 -11.07 45.71 0.11
N LEU A 464 -9.84 45.28 0.38
CA LEU A 464 -8.64 45.79 -0.27
C LEU A 464 -8.01 44.74 -1.16
N VAL A 465 -7.49 45.17 -2.30
CA VAL A 465 -6.79 44.32 -3.27
C VAL A 465 -5.34 44.78 -3.33
N ARG A 466 -4.43 43.86 -3.04
CA ARG A 466 -2.99 44.10 -3.21
C ARG A 466 -2.63 44.00 -4.68
N VAL A 467 -2.21 45.11 -5.26
CA VAL A 467 -1.82 45.22 -6.68
C VAL A 467 -0.31 45.03 -6.84
N GLU A 468 0.49 45.57 -5.93
CA GLU A 468 1.96 45.44 -5.89
C GLU A 468 2.46 45.33 -4.43
N GLN A 469 3.78 45.32 -4.22
CA GLN A 469 4.35 45.47 -2.89
C GLN A 469 3.96 46.82 -2.29
N ASP A 470 3.35 46.76 -1.10
CA ASP A 470 2.90 47.93 -0.33
C ASP A 470 1.89 48.85 -1.04
N MET A 471 1.27 48.38 -2.14
CA MET A 471 0.25 49.11 -2.90
C MET A 471 -1.08 48.36 -2.89
N TYR A 472 -2.08 48.98 -2.26
CA TYR A 472 -3.42 48.42 -2.06
C TYR A 472 -4.46 49.37 -2.64
N PHE A 473 -5.47 48.80 -3.30
CA PHE A 473 -6.62 49.55 -3.82
C PHE A 473 -7.91 49.04 -3.17
N HIS A 474 -8.91 49.90 -3.07
CA HIS A 474 -10.25 49.45 -2.70
C HIS A 474 -10.82 48.51 -3.79
N ALA A 475 -11.52 47.46 -3.38
CA ALA A 475 -12.05 46.46 -4.31
C ALA A 475 -13.00 47.07 -5.37
N GLU A 476 -13.83 48.06 -4.98
CA GLU A 476 -14.69 48.80 -5.93
C GLU A 476 -13.88 49.56 -6.98
N ALA A 477 -12.72 50.12 -6.60
CA ALA A 477 -11.87 50.83 -7.55
C ALA A 477 -11.24 49.87 -8.56
N VAL A 478 -10.78 48.70 -8.10
CA VAL A 478 -10.26 47.66 -9.00
C VAL A 478 -11.36 47.15 -9.94
N ALA A 479 -12.58 46.95 -9.45
CA ALA A 479 -13.73 46.57 -10.27
C ALA A 479 -14.03 47.64 -11.34
N THR A 480 -14.07 48.92 -10.95
CA THR A 480 -14.27 50.05 -11.87
C THR A 480 -13.16 50.13 -12.91
N ALA A 481 -11.90 49.95 -12.49
CA ALA A 481 -10.76 49.94 -13.42
C ALA A 481 -10.86 48.79 -14.42
N ARG A 482 -11.27 47.60 -13.97
CA ARG A 482 -11.50 46.44 -14.83
C ARG A 482 -12.58 46.73 -15.87
N GLU A 483 -13.71 47.30 -15.47
CA GLU A 483 -14.80 47.64 -16.39
C GLU A 483 -14.36 48.65 -17.45
N LYS A 484 -13.70 49.74 -17.04
CA LYS A 484 -13.16 50.75 -17.96
C LYS A 484 -12.13 50.17 -18.93
N LEU A 485 -11.24 49.31 -18.43
CA LEU A 485 -10.22 48.63 -19.23
C LEU A 485 -10.86 47.74 -20.31
N VAL A 486 -11.81 46.89 -19.91
CA VAL A 486 -12.51 45.97 -20.81
C VAL A 486 -13.30 46.76 -21.86
N ALA A 487 -14.02 47.81 -21.45
CA ALA A 487 -14.78 48.67 -22.36
C ALA A 487 -13.86 49.34 -23.39
N TYR A 488 -12.72 49.88 -22.95
CA TYR A 488 -11.76 50.53 -23.84
C TYR A 488 -11.16 49.55 -24.86
N ILE A 489 -10.69 48.37 -24.42
CA ILE A 489 -10.08 47.39 -25.33
C ILE A 489 -11.11 46.85 -26.33
N ARG A 490 -12.36 46.63 -25.90
CA ARG A 490 -13.44 46.20 -26.83
C ARG A 490 -13.74 47.24 -27.91
N ALA A 491 -13.69 48.52 -27.56
CA ALA A 491 -13.94 49.60 -28.52
C ALA A 491 -12.76 49.87 -29.47
N ASN A 492 -11.52 49.68 -29.02
CA ASN A 492 -10.31 50.11 -29.74
C ASN A 492 -9.43 48.95 -30.22
N GLY A 493 -9.80 47.69 -29.96
CA GLY A 493 -9.05 46.48 -30.33
C GLY A 493 -7.81 46.20 -29.47
N GLY A 494 -7.36 47.15 -28.66
CA GLY A 494 -6.23 47.02 -27.75
C GLY A 494 -6.04 48.29 -26.92
N LEU A 495 -5.17 48.23 -25.91
CA LEU A 495 -4.79 49.39 -25.10
C LEU A 495 -3.27 49.50 -25.02
N GLU A 496 -2.70 50.60 -25.49
CA GLU A 496 -1.31 50.91 -25.19
C GLU A 496 -1.14 51.21 -23.70
N SER A 497 -0.15 50.59 -23.07
CA SER A 497 0.04 50.64 -21.62
C SER A 497 0.14 52.07 -21.06
N VAL A 498 0.66 53.00 -21.87
CA VAL A 498 0.82 54.42 -21.51
C VAL A 498 -0.52 55.17 -21.48
N GLN A 499 -1.51 54.71 -22.24
CA GLN A 499 -2.81 55.37 -22.38
C GLN A 499 -3.75 55.08 -21.20
N PHE A 500 -3.52 54.00 -20.46
CA PHE A 500 -4.40 53.58 -19.37
C PHE A 500 -4.55 54.62 -18.25
N LYS A 501 -3.50 55.39 -18.00
CA LYS A 501 -3.54 56.47 -17.01
C LYS A 501 -4.61 57.51 -17.34
N TYR A 502 -4.88 57.76 -18.62
CA TYR A 502 -5.91 58.70 -19.06
C TYR A 502 -7.31 58.08 -18.96
N VAL A 503 -7.42 56.76 -19.10
CA VAL A 503 -8.68 56.02 -18.94
C VAL A 503 -9.16 56.05 -17.47
N LEU A 504 -8.23 55.98 -16.53
CA LEU A 504 -8.52 56.00 -15.09
C LEU A 504 -8.40 57.39 -14.44
N ASP A 505 -7.93 58.39 -15.18
CA ASP A 505 -7.57 59.71 -14.67
C ASP A 505 -6.63 59.63 -13.45
N THR A 506 -5.47 59.00 -13.67
CA THR A 506 -4.46 58.78 -12.62
C THR A 506 -3.04 58.94 -13.17
N THR A 507 -2.03 58.75 -12.32
CA THR A 507 -0.62 58.78 -12.68
C THR A 507 -0.13 57.42 -13.17
N ARG A 508 1.01 57.41 -13.89
CA ARG A 508 1.65 56.15 -14.32
C ARG A 508 2.03 55.25 -13.14
N LYS A 509 2.33 55.85 -11.99
CA LYS A 509 2.69 55.15 -10.75
C LYS A 509 1.62 54.15 -10.31
N TYR A 510 0.34 54.44 -10.54
CA TYR A 510 -0.78 53.57 -10.14
C TYR A 510 -1.40 52.81 -11.31
N ALA A 511 -1.45 53.42 -12.50
CA ALA A 511 -2.01 52.81 -13.69
C ALA A 511 -1.23 51.55 -14.14
N ILE A 512 0.11 51.60 -14.13
CA ILE A 512 0.93 50.48 -14.62
C ILE A 512 0.83 49.26 -13.70
N PRO A 513 0.98 49.38 -12.36
CA PRO A 513 0.79 48.24 -11.47
C PRO A 513 -0.60 47.61 -11.56
N LEU A 514 -1.67 48.41 -11.72
CA LEU A 514 -3.02 47.88 -11.92
C LEU A 514 -3.14 47.02 -13.19
N LEU A 515 -2.50 47.43 -14.29
CA LEU A 515 -2.44 46.62 -15.51
C LEU A 515 -1.64 45.34 -15.31
N ASP A 516 -0.50 45.41 -14.63
CA ASP A 516 0.34 44.25 -14.33
C ASP A 516 -0.43 43.25 -13.44
N TYR A 517 -1.24 43.75 -12.50
CA TYR A 517 -2.17 42.93 -11.72
C TYR A 517 -3.24 42.26 -12.61
N PHE A 518 -3.85 42.99 -13.54
CA PHE A 518 -4.82 42.43 -14.50
C PHE A 518 -4.20 41.37 -15.42
N ASP A 519 -2.95 41.54 -15.82
CA ASP A 519 -2.20 40.51 -16.55
C ASP A 519 -1.98 39.27 -15.67
N LYS A 520 -1.61 39.47 -14.40
CA LYS A 520 -1.34 38.39 -13.45
C LYS A 520 -2.58 37.54 -13.14
N ILE A 521 -3.75 38.16 -13.00
CA ILE A 521 -5.02 37.42 -12.81
C ILE A 521 -5.61 36.89 -14.13
N GLY A 522 -4.92 37.11 -15.26
CA GLY A 522 -5.28 36.57 -16.56
C GLY A 522 -6.39 37.29 -17.30
N LEU A 523 -6.75 38.51 -16.89
CA LEU A 523 -7.75 39.34 -17.60
C LEU A 523 -7.21 39.86 -18.93
N THR A 524 -5.95 40.29 -18.94
CA THR A 524 -5.28 40.83 -20.12
C THR A 524 -3.99 40.07 -20.41
N ARG A 525 -3.51 40.18 -21.65
CA ARG A 525 -2.18 39.71 -22.07
C ARG A 525 -1.42 40.84 -22.72
N ARG A 526 -0.19 41.06 -22.26
CA ARG A 526 0.74 42.02 -22.84
C ARG A 526 1.37 41.48 -24.13
N MET A 527 1.27 42.26 -25.20
CA MET A 527 1.88 42.04 -26.52
C MET A 527 2.69 43.29 -26.87
N GLY A 528 3.99 43.29 -26.56
CA GLY A 528 4.84 44.48 -26.69
C GLY A 528 4.41 45.61 -25.77
N TYR A 529 3.97 46.73 -26.36
CA TYR A 529 3.48 47.91 -25.63
C TYR A 529 1.96 47.90 -25.40
N THR A 530 1.26 46.99 -26.07
CA THR A 530 -0.21 46.92 -26.09
C THR A 530 -0.71 45.76 -25.25
N ARG A 531 -1.86 45.93 -24.61
CA ARG A 531 -2.59 44.89 -23.88
C ARG A 531 -3.87 44.53 -24.62
N LEU A 532 -4.11 43.24 -24.73
CA LEU A 532 -5.29 42.65 -25.34
C LEU A 532 -6.08 41.87 -24.28
N LEU A 533 -7.39 41.75 -24.47
CA LEU A 533 -8.21 40.84 -23.65
C LEU A 533 -7.83 39.40 -23.97
N ARG A 534 -7.84 38.55 -22.93
CA ARG A 534 -7.53 37.13 -23.06
C ARG A 534 -8.71 36.31 -23.53
#